data_AF-A0A9W7E6K9-F1
#
_entry.id   AF-A0A9W7E6K9-F1
#
_cell.length_a   1.000
_cell.length_b   1.000
_cell.length_c   1.000
_cell.angle_alpha   90.00
_cell.angle_beta   90.00
_cell.angle_gamma   90.00
#
_symmetry.space_group_name_H-M   'P 1'
#
loop_
_entity.id
_entity.type
_entity.pdbx_description
1 polymer ?
#
loop_
_entity_poly.entity_id
_entity_poly.type
_entity_poly.pdbx_seq_one_letter_code
_entity_poly.pdbx_strand_id
1 'polypeptide(L)'
;MSSREAALEATVEAAVEATVEAAVEATVEAAVEEALSEETPVDGEALGRKMMKFLRARDPYTASKEETARAFITTSSVLSALVGKHSFIQPLLVEVVKNRLIRLQYVEGHAASITDTDGAAMGKSLAMMLAVNLTATIAVDEWIHQFKSLQEIDSEVSKVETSSS
;
A
#
# COMPACT_ATOMS: atom_id res chain seq x y z
N MET A 1 -5.65 -23.39 28.85
CA MET A 1 -6.70 -22.56 28.24
C MET A 1 -8.02 -23.32 28.31
N SER A 2 -9.00 -22.74 28.98
CA SER A 2 -10.33 -23.34 29.12
C SER A 2 -11.11 -23.16 27.82
N SER A 3 -12.00 -24.09 27.45
CA SER A 3 -12.86 -23.99 26.25
C SER A 3 -13.69 -22.69 26.21
N ARG A 4 -13.86 -22.03 27.36
CA ARG A 4 -14.51 -20.73 27.51
C ARG A 4 -13.63 -19.53 27.12
N GLU A 5 -12.31 -19.63 27.30
CA GLU A 5 -11.36 -18.59 26.86
C GLU A 5 -11.25 -18.57 25.33
N ALA A 6 -11.13 -19.74 24.70
CA ALA A 6 -11.08 -19.86 23.23
C ALA A 6 -12.36 -19.35 22.55
N ALA A 7 -13.53 -19.58 23.16
CA ALA A 7 -14.80 -19.06 22.65
C ALA A 7 -14.92 -17.54 22.82
N LEU A 8 -14.36 -16.98 23.90
CA LEU A 8 -14.36 -15.54 24.15
C LEU A 8 -13.43 -14.82 23.16
N GLU A 9 -12.25 -15.38 22.92
CA GLU A 9 -11.24 -14.86 21.99
C GLU A 9 -11.78 -14.81 20.56
N ALA A 10 -12.38 -15.91 20.07
CA ALA A 10 -13.01 -15.94 18.75
C ALA A 10 -14.19 -14.94 18.60
N THR A 11 -14.92 -14.68 19.68
CA THR A 11 -16.04 -13.73 19.66
C THR A 11 -15.53 -12.29 19.66
N VAL A 12 -14.45 -12.01 20.40
CA VAL A 12 -13.80 -10.69 20.44
C VAL A 12 -13.12 -10.39 19.10
N GLU A 13 -12.43 -11.37 18.51
CA GLU A 13 -11.78 -11.23 17.20
C GLU A 13 -12.79 -10.90 16.11
N ALA A 14 -13.88 -11.67 16.00
CA ALA A 14 -14.94 -11.41 15.02
C ALA A 14 -15.66 -10.07 15.25
N ALA A 15 -15.87 -9.67 16.51
CA ALA A 15 -16.50 -8.39 16.83
C ALA A 15 -15.58 -7.21 16.53
N VAL A 16 -14.28 -7.33 16.80
CA VAL A 16 -13.27 -6.32 16.46
C VAL A 16 -13.11 -6.22 14.95
N GLU A 17 -13.03 -7.33 14.23
CA GLU A 17 -12.95 -7.38 12.76
C GLU A 17 -14.13 -6.63 12.13
N ALA A 18 -15.37 -6.96 12.50
CA ALA A 18 -16.56 -6.32 11.96
C ALA A 18 -16.64 -4.83 12.31
N THR A 19 -16.19 -4.43 13.51
CA THR A 19 -16.26 -3.04 13.96
C THR A 19 -15.16 -2.19 13.30
N VAL A 20 -13.96 -2.76 13.13
CA VAL A 20 -12.82 -2.10 12.49
C VAL A 20 -13.03 -1.99 10.98
N GLU A 21 -13.54 -3.03 10.31
CA GLU A 21 -13.88 -2.98 8.89
C GLU A 21 -14.90 -1.87 8.61
N ALA A 22 -16.01 -1.84 9.35
CA ALA A 22 -17.03 -0.81 9.22
C ALA A 22 -16.53 0.60 9.58
N ALA A 23 -15.68 0.73 10.61
CA ALA A 23 -15.14 2.02 11.02
C ALA A 23 -14.09 2.55 10.02
N VAL A 24 -13.22 1.69 9.49
CA VAL A 24 -12.20 2.07 8.50
C VAL A 24 -12.86 2.40 7.18
N GLU A 25 -13.80 1.58 6.69
CA GLU A 25 -14.54 1.85 5.46
C GLU A 25 -15.30 3.18 5.58
N ALA A 26 -16.08 3.38 6.65
CA ALA A 26 -16.81 4.63 6.86
C ALA A 26 -15.89 5.85 7.02
N THR A 27 -14.74 5.71 7.69
CA THR A 27 -13.81 6.84 7.89
C THR A 27 -13.06 7.16 6.60
N VAL A 28 -12.69 6.14 5.80
CA VAL A 28 -12.03 6.33 4.51
C VAL A 28 -13.01 6.90 3.50
N GLU A 29 -14.22 6.37 3.39
CA GLU A 29 -15.25 6.94 2.49
C GLU A 29 -15.62 8.36 2.89
N ALA A 30 -15.82 8.65 4.18
CA ALA A 30 -16.10 10.00 4.64
C ALA A 30 -14.92 10.95 4.41
N ALA A 31 -13.68 10.53 4.66
CA ALA A 31 -12.50 11.34 4.39
C ALA A 31 -12.30 11.59 2.89
N VAL A 32 -12.65 10.60 2.04
CA VAL A 32 -12.61 10.73 0.57
C VAL A 32 -13.72 11.67 0.08
N GLU A 33 -14.97 11.50 0.52
CA GLU A 33 -16.06 12.43 0.16
C GLU A 33 -15.81 13.85 0.69
N GLU A 34 -15.35 14.00 1.92
CA GLU A 34 -15.01 15.31 2.51
C GLU A 34 -13.79 15.93 1.82
N ALA A 35 -12.86 15.13 1.29
CA ALA A 35 -11.76 15.60 0.46
C ALA A 35 -12.18 15.98 -0.97
N LEU A 36 -13.27 15.40 -1.50
CA LEU A 36 -13.75 15.57 -2.88
C LEU A 36 -15.01 16.44 -3.01
N SER A 37 -15.49 17.06 -1.91
CA SER A 37 -16.74 17.83 -1.90
C SER A 37 -16.73 19.15 -2.68
N GLU A 38 -15.60 19.59 -3.23
CA GLU A 38 -15.56 20.69 -4.20
C GLU A 38 -14.72 20.31 -5.43
N GLU A 39 -15.38 20.30 -6.59
CA GLU A 39 -14.85 20.13 -7.96
C GLU A 39 -14.54 18.72 -8.45
N THR A 40 -15.60 18.07 -8.96
CA THR A 40 -15.61 16.91 -9.88
C THR A 40 -15.03 15.61 -9.33
N PRO A 41 -15.64 14.45 -9.59
CA PRO A 41 -15.03 13.17 -9.25
C PRO A 41 -13.75 13.02 -10.07
N VAL A 42 -12.62 13.32 -9.43
CA VAL A 42 -11.31 13.16 -10.04
C VAL A 42 -11.09 11.67 -10.20
N ASP A 43 -11.09 11.19 -11.45
CA ASP A 43 -10.73 9.80 -11.75
C ASP A 43 -9.28 9.54 -11.28
N GLY A 44 -9.16 8.91 -10.10
CA GLY A 44 -7.89 8.54 -9.50
C GLY A 44 -7.06 7.62 -10.39
N GLU A 45 -7.70 6.84 -11.26
CA GLU A 45 -7.03 5.98 -12.23
C GLU A 45 -6.41 6.82 -13.35
N ALA A 46 -7.13 7.79 -13.90
CA ALA A 46 -6.59 8.75 -14.88
C ALA A 46 -5.43 9.57 -14.30
N LEU A 47 -5.58 10.03 -13.05
CA LEU A 47 -4.54 10.78 -12.34
C LEU A 47 -3.28 9.92 -12.13
N GLY A 48 -3.45 8.68 -11.67
CA GLY A 48 -2.36 7.71 -11.51
C GLY A 48 -1.67 7.38 -12.84
N ARG A 49 -2.42 7.20 -13.93
CA ARG A 49 -1.86 6.99 -15.28
C ARG A 49 -1.02 8.18 -15.75
N LYS A 50 -1.49 9.41 -15.50
CA LYS A 50 -0.76 10.63 -15.84
C LYS A 50 0.55 10.73 -15.05
N MET A 51 0.52 10.42 -13.76
CA MET A 51 1.70 10.35 -12.90
C MET A 51 2.71 9.32 -13.44
N MET A 52 2.27 8.11 -13.78
CA MET A 52 3.16 7.06 -14.29
C MET A 52 3.78 7.41 -15.64
N LYS A 53 3.04 8.06 -16.55
CA LYS A 53 3.60 8.56 -17.82
C LYS A 53 4.68 9.62 -17.57
N PHE A 54 4.45 10.54 -16.65
CA PHE A 54 5.41 11.58 -16.28
C PHE A 54 6.70 10.98 -15.69
N LEU A 55 6.56 10.01 -14.80
CA LEU A 55 7.70 9.33 -14.18
C LEU A 55 8.50 8.46 -15.14
N ARG A 56 7.86 7.88 -16.16
CA ARG A 56 8.52 7.08 -17.20
C ARG A 56 9.22 7.94 -18.26
N ALA A 57 8.71 9.15 -18.50
CA ALA A 57 9.33 10.12 -19.41
C ALA A 57 10.47 10.93 -18.76
N ARG A 58 10.68 10.77 -17.46
CA ARG A 58 11.75 11.41 -16.70
C ARG A 58 13.12 11.00 -17.24
N ASP A 59 14.02 11.97 -17.34
CA ASP A 59 15.44 11.70 -17.51
C ASP A 59 16.03 11.12 -16.21
N PRO A 60 16.52 9.87 -16.23
CA PRO A 60 17.04 9.21 -15.04
C PRO A 60 18.33 9.84 -14.50
N TYR A 61 19.02 10.67 -15.26
CA TYR A 61 20.26 11.34 -14.85
C TYR A 61 20.02 12.68 -14.14
N THR A 62 18.87 13.32 -14.35
CA THR A 62 18.58 14.66 -13.80
C THR A 62 17.64 14.66 -12.60
N ALA A 63 16.84 13.60 -12.43
CA ALA A 63 15.91 13.52 -11.32
C ALA A 63 15.69 12.07 -10.88
N SER A 64 15.59 11.86 -9.58
CA SER A 64 15.19 10.57 -9.01
C SER A 64 13.69 10.32 -9.21
N LYS A 65 13.29 9.03 -9.10
CA LYS A 65 11.86 8.65 -9.09
C LYS A 65 11.11 9.38 -8.00
N GLU A 66 11.75 9.58 -6.84
CA GLU A 66 11.18 10.28 -5.69
C GLU A 66 10.92 11.75 -5.96
N GLU A 67 11.94 12.49 -6.41
CA GLU A 67 11.82 13.92 -6.64
C GLU A 67 10.74 14.22 -7.68
N THR A 68 10.63 13.37 -8.70
CA THR A 68 9.61 13.51 -9.74
C THR A 68 8.21 13.16 -9.24
N ALA A 69 8.09 12.16 -8.36
CA ALA A 69 6.82 11.83 -7.71
C ALA A 69 6.38 12.96 -6.78
N ARG A 70 7.29 13.48 -5.95
CA ARG A 70 7.03 14.63 -5.07
C ARG A 70 6.65 15.87 -5.87
N ALA A 71 7.35 16.16 -6.97
CA ALA A 71 7.03 17.29 -7.85
C ALA A 71 5.64 17.13 -8.49
N PHE A 72 5.25 15.92 -8.89
CA PHE A 72 3.91 15.68 -9.44
C PHE A 72 2.81 15.86 -8.38
N ILE A 73 3.05 15.38 -7.16
CA ILE A 73 2.13 15.52 -6.02
C ILE A 73 1.91 16.99 -5.67
N THR A 74 2.96 17.81 -5.64
CA THR A 74 2.84 19.25 -5.34
C THR A 74 2.27 20.06 -6.49
N THR A 75 2.42 19.61 -7.73
CA THR A 75 1.89 20.29 -8.93
C THR A 75 0.38 20.02 -9.12
N SER A 76 -0.12 18.88 -8.63
CA SER A 76 -1.54 18.55 -8.69
C SER A 76 -2.29 19.24 -7.56
N SER A 77 -3.29 20.09 -7.88
CA SER A 77 -4.15 20.74 -6.88
C SER A 77 -4.82 19.72 -5.95
N VAL A 78 -5.28 18.60 -6.51
CA VAL A 78 -5.97 17.51 -5.80
C VAL A 78 -5.02 16.80 -4.85
N LEU A 79 -3.84 16.40 -5.31
CA LEU A 79 -2.87 15.68 -4.46
C LEU A 79 -2.24 16.63 -3.43
N SER A 80 -2.03 17.89 -3.78
CA SER A 80 -1.53 18.89 -2.84
C SER A 80 -2.55 19.19 -1.75
N ALA A 81 -3.85 19.26 -2.07
CA ALA A 81 -4.91 19.41 -1.07
C ALA A 81 -5.00 18.18 -0.16
N LEU A 82 -4.90 16.98 -0.75
CA LEU A 82 -4.93 15.72 -0.02
C LEU A 82 -3.73 15.55 0.91
N VAL A 83 -2.52 15.91 0.46
CA VAL A 83 -1.29 15.92 1.28
C VAL A 83 -1.35 17.00 2.37
N GLY A 84 -1.97 18.15 2.07
CA GLY A 84 -2.20 19.20 3.05
C GLY A 84 -3.11 18.74 4.20
N LYS A 85 -4.13 17.92 3.91
CA LYS A 85 -5.01 17.31 4.91
C LYS A 85 -4.35 16.12 5.62
N HIS A 86 -3.54 15.34 4.90
CA HIS A 86 -2.94 14.12 5.40
C HIS A 86 -1.45 14.04 5.05
N SER A 87 -0.60 14.45 5.98
CA SER A 87 0.86 14.49 5.79
C SER A 87 1.49 13.11 5.48
N PHE A 88 0.84 12.02 5.89
CA PHE A 88 1.31 10.65 5.63
C PHE A 88 1.08 10.18 4.17
N ILE A 89 0.22 10.87 3.40
CA ILE A 89 -0.11 10.46 2.03
C ILE A 89 1.06 10.71 1.08
N GLN A 90 1.83 11.78 1.29
CA GLN A 90 3.00 12.07 0.45
C GLN A 90 4.06 10.96 0.49
N PRO A 91 4.58 10.53 1.67
CA PRO A 91 5.53 9.42 1.72
C PRO A 91 4.92 8.11 1.19
N LEU A 92 3.65 7.83 1.47
CA LEU A 92 2.96 6.65 0.94
C LEU A 92 2.92 6.61 -0.60
N LEU A 93 2.50 7.71 -1.23
CA LEU A 93 2.42 7.80 -2.69
C LEU A 93 3.79 7.70 -3.36
N VAL A 94 4.83 8.29 -2.75
CA VAL A 94 6.21 8.17 -3.23
C VAL A 94 6.66 6.71 -3.23
N GLU A 95 6.40 5.97 -2.15
CA GLU A 95 6.75 4.54 -2.05
C GLU A 95 5.94 3.67 -3.01
N VAL A 96 4.63 3.89 -3.13
CA VAL A 96 3.79 3.18 -4.12
C VAL A 96 4.31 3.38 -5.54
N VAL A 97 4.71 4.62 -5.88
CA VAL A 97 5.32 4.94 -7.17
C VAL A 97 6.64 4.20 -7.37
N LYS A 98 7.51 4.17 -6.35
CA LYS A 98 8.77 3.44 -6.43
C LYS A 98 8.51 1.95 -6.67
N ASN A 99 7.67 1.32 -5.86
CA ASN A 99 7.32 -0.09 -5.97
C ASN A 99 6.80 -0.45 -7.36
N ARG A 100 5.94 0.38 -7.94
CA ARG A 100 5.37 0.14 -9.27
C ARG A 100 6.35 0.40 -10.43
N LEU A 101 7.47 1.07 -10.16
CA LEU A 101 8.55 1.35 -11.11
C LEU A 101 9.81 0.51 -10.87
N ILE A 102 9.85 -0.30 -9.82
CA ILE A 102 10.75 -1.44 -9.77
C ILE A 102 10.30 -2.32 -10.93
N ARG A 103 11.21 -2.56 -11.90
CA ARG A 103 10.90 -3.53 -12.95
C ARG A 103 10.66 -4.84 -12.20
N LEU A 104 9.47 -5.42 -12.36
CA LEU A 104 9.20 -6.79 -11.94
C LEU A 104 10.32 -7.62 -12.54
N GLN A 105 11.32 -7.98 -11.73
CA GLN A 105 12.26 -9.01 -12.12
C GLN A 105 11.42 -10.29 -12.26
N TYR A 106 11.79 -11.12 -13.24
CA TYR A 106 11.12 -12.39 -13.46
C TYR A 106 11.22 -13.20 -12.17
N VAL A 107 10.16 -13.19 -11.35
CA VAL A 107 10.07 -14.03 -10.17
C VAL A 107 9.66 -15.39 -10.71
N GLU A 108 10.62 -16.29 -10.89
CA GLU A 108 10.32 -17.69 -11.19
C GLU A 108 9.83 -18.35 -9.90
N GLY A 109 8.56 -18.79 -9.83
CA GLY A 109 8.03 -19.43 -8.61
C GLY A 109 6.56 -19.19 -8.32
N HIS A 110 6.21 -19.22 -7.04
CA HIS A 110 4.82 -19.07 -6.55
C HIS A 110 4.30 -17.64 -6.71
N ALA A 111 5.19 -16.64 -6.72
CA ALA A 111 4.84 -15.26 -6.97
C ALA A 111 4.29 -15.03 -8.40
N ALA A 112 4.75 -15.80 -9.39
CA ALA A 112 4.23 -15.72 -10.77
C ALA A 112 2.85 -16.38 -10.95
N SER A 113 2.45 -17.26 -10.02
CA SER A 113 1.14 -17.92 -10.03
C SER A 113 0.08 -17.22 -9.18
N ILE A 114 0.40 -16.06 -8.58
CA ILE A 114 -0.58 -15.28 -7.80
C ILE A 114 -1.70 -14.81 -8.73
N THR A 115 -2.93 -15.14 -8.35
CA THR A 115 -4.14 -14.61 -9.00
C THR A 115 -4.60 -13.30 -8.34
N ASP A 116 -5.46 -12.53 -9.02
CA ASP A 116 -6.02 -11.29 -8.45
C ASP A 116 -6.75 -11.54 -7.11
N THR A 117 -7.37 -12.72 -6.96
CA THR A 117 -8.03 -13.14 -5.71
C THR A 117 -7.04 -13.41 -4.58
N ASP A 118 -5.89 -14.02 -4.90
CA ASP A 118 -4.84 -14.26 -3.91
C ASP A 118 -4.20 -12.93 -3.50
N GLY A 119 -3.96 -12.04 -4.46
CA GLY A 119 -3.45 -10.69 -4.20
C GLY A 119 -4.38 -9.88 -3.29
N ALA A 120 -5.69 -9.97 -3.51
CA ALA A 120 -6.69 -9.32 -2.65
C ALA A 120 -6.68 -9.90 -1.23
N ALA A 121 -6.58 -11.22 -1.08
CA ALA A 121 -6.49 -11.87 0.22
C ALA A 121 -5.20 -11.49 0.97
N MET A 122 -4.07 -11.43 0.27
CA MET A 122 -2.78 -10.98 0.82
C MET A 122 -2.83 -9.50 1.26
N GLY A 123 -3.50 -8.64 0.49
CA GLY A 123 -3.71 -7.25 0.88
C GLY A 123 -4.58 -7.10 2.13
N LYS A 124 -5.65 -7.90 2.25
CA LYS A 124 -6.50 -7.95 3.44
C LYS A 124 -5.72 -8.43 4.67
N SER A 125 -4.89 -9.45 4.53
CA SER A 125 -4.08 -9.92 5.64
C SER A 125 -3.05 -8.87 6.08
N LEU A 126 -2.46 -8.08 5.17
CA LEU A 126 -1.59 -6.97 5.54
C LEU A 126 -2.33 -5.92 6.39
N ALA A 127 -3.55 -5.56 6.02
CA ALA A 127 -4.36 -4.62 6.78
C ALA A 127 -4.63 -5.14 8.21
N MET A 128 -4.93 -6.44 8.35
CA MET A 128 -5.10 -7.08 9.64
C MET A 128 -3.79 -7.08 10.46
N MET A 129 -2.66 -7.42 9.83
CA MET A 129 -1.35 -7.41 10.48
C MET A 129 -0.97 -6.03 10.99
N LEU A 130 -1.28 -4.97 10.22
CA LEU A 130 -1.06 -3.59 10.63
C LEU A 130 -1.98 -3.16 11.77
N ALA A 131 -3.20 -3.70 11.86
CA ALA A 131 -4.15 -3.38 12.92
C ALA A 131 -3.79 -4.06 14.26
N VAL A 132 -3.23 -5.27 14.20
CA VAL A 132 -2.91 -6.08 15.39
C VAL A 132 -1.52 -5.75 15.96
N ASN A 133 -0.59 -5.27 15.13
CA ASN A 133 0.78 -5.00 15.55
C ASN A 133 1.01 -3.55 16.01
N LEU A 134 1.89 -3.39 17.00
CA LEU A 134 2.26 -2.10 17.60
C LEU A 134 3.03 -1.19 16.63
N THR A 135 3.74 -1.77 15.67
CA THR A 135 4.53 -1.02 14.68
C THR A 135 4.34 -1.62 13.30
N ALA A 136 4.34 -0.74 12.29
CA ALA A 136 4.18 -1.16 10.89
C ALA A 136 5.32 -2.08 10.42
N THR A 137 6.54 -1.91 10.97
CA THR A 137 7.68 -2.76 10.61
C THR A 137 7.47 -4.21 11.05
N ILE A 138 7.01 -4.43 12.28
CA ILE A 138 6.74 -5.78 12.79
C ILE A 138 5.59 -6.42 12.01
N ALA A 139 4.55 -5.64 11.72
CA ALA A 139 3.41 -6.09 10.92
C ALA A 139 3.85 -6.61 9.53
N VAL A 140 4.72 -5.85 8.86
CA VAL A 140 5.20 -6.18 7.52
C VAL A 140 6.13 -7.39 7.56
N ASP A 141 7.05 -7.46 8.52
CA ASP A 141 7.95 -8.63 8.67
C ASP A 141 7.14 -9.91 8.90
N GLU A 142 6.17 -9.88 9.81
CA GLU A 142 5.35 -11.04 10.12
C GLU A 142 4.41 -11.40 8.96
N TRP A 143 3.87 -10.40 8.24
CA TRP A 143 3.09 -10.60 7.03
C TRP A 143 3.90 -11.26 5.90
N ILE A 144 5.15 -10.83 5.67
CA ILE A 144 6.03 -11.44 4.66
C ILE A 144 6.28 -12.91 5.00
N HIS A 145 6.45 -13.26 6.28
CA HIS A 145 6.64 -14.64 6.71
C HIS A 145 5.44 -15.55 6.46
N GLN A 146 4.22 -15.01 6.34
CA GLN A 146 3.00 -15.80 6.10
C GLN A 146 2.88 -16.32 4.66
N PHE A 147 3.54 -15.68 3.70
CA PHE A 147 3.38 -16.02 2.29
C PHE A 147 4.71 -16.34 1.61
N LYS A 148 4.83 -17.56 1.10
CA LYS A 148 6.02 -18.01 0.37
C LYS A 148 6.34 -17.14 -0.86
N SER A 149 5.32 -16.61 -1.53
CA SER A 149 5.49 -15.67 -2.64
C SER A 149 6.05 -14.32 -2.21
N LEU A 150 5.72 -13.83 -1.01
CA LEU A 150 6.32 -12.60 -0.47
C LEU A 150 7.76 -12.83 -0.02
N GLN A 151 8.09 -14.01 0.52
CA GLN A 151 9.46 -14.39 0.85
C GLN A 151 10.34 -14.46 -0.40
N GLU A 152 9.82 -15.01 -1.51
CA GLU A 152 10.50 -15.02 -2.80
C GLU A 152 10.77 -13.57 -3.26
N ILE A 153 9.76 -12.69 -3.21
CA ILE A 153 9.90 -11.28 -3.57
C ILE A 153 10.90 -10.54 -2.67
N ASP A 154 10.83 -10.73 -1.35
CA ASP A 154 11.74 -10.10 -0.37
C ASP A 154 13.20 -10.52 -0.60
N SER A 155 13.42 -11.80 -0.92
CA SER A 155 14.74 -12.32 -1.27
C SER A 155 15.28 -11.76 -2.59
N GLU A 156 14.42 -11.45 -3.56
CA GLU A 156 14.83 -10.81 -4.82
C GLU A 156 15.06 -9.32 -4.67
N VAL A 157 14.20 -8.61 -3.91
CA VAL A 157 14.37 -7.18 -3.61
C VAL A 157 15.68 -6.91 -2.87
N SER A 158 16.02 -7.72 -1.87
CA SER A 158 17.29 -7.59 -1.13
C SER A 158 18.53 -7.85 -2.00
N LYS A 159 18.44 -8.70 -3.03
CA LYS A 159 19.51 -8.89 -4.04
C LYS A 159 19.69 -7.66 -4.94
N VAL A 160 18.60 -6.96 -5.27
CA VAL A 160 18.65 -5.74 -6.10
C VAL A 160 19.32 -4.60 -5.33
N GLU A 161 19.01 -4.44 -4.05
CA GLU A 161 19.60 -3.40 -3.21
C GLU A 161 21.12 -3.61 -3.02
N THR A 162 21.56 -4.86 -2.92
CA THR A 162 23.00 -5.21 -2.80
C THR A 162 23.76 -5.15 -4.13
N SER A 163 23.10 -5.34 -5.28
CA SER A 163 23.71 -5.21 -6.61
C SER A 163 23.78 -3.76 -7.12
N SER A 164 23.09 -2.82 -6.46
CA SER A 164 23.04 -1.42 -6.87
C SER A 164 23.93 -0.50 -6.02
N SER A 165 24.79 -1.07 -5.16
CA SER A 165 25.86 -0.38 -4.41
C SER A 165 27.23 -0.57 -5.05
#